data_AF-A0ABD5XMJ3-F1
#
_entry.id   AF-A0ABD5XMJ3-F1
#
_cell.length_a   1.000
_cell.length_b   1.000
_cell.length_c   1.000
_cell.angle_alpha   90.00
_cell.angle_beta   90.00
_cell.angle_gamma   90.00
#
_symmetry.space_group_name_H-M   'P 1'
#
loop_
_entity.id
_entity.type
_entity.pdbx_description
1 polymer ?
#
loop_
_entity_poly.entity_id
_entity_poly.type
_entity_poly.pdbx_seq_one_letter_code
_entity_poly.pdbx_strand_id
1 'polypeptide(L)'
;MTGEFVRQLPDDDGTVTLVGVVHDHPASVYRVRHVLAAVDPEVLALELPPISLPLFAQYAATEETPPALGGEMSAAIQAADAATVVGVDRPTGGFFRRLGRTLLRERPPFETVRTLGTRIAGTTTHALVCLAAAGVAAATSVRLEVDAPTPHDASWTDAPADQASHEREQVDRCRSFMDAFRTASRSRASRIEDAAREASMAARLRDLRGDGADASPSSASTTSSRWRTAWTTPPSDPARPRRRRGYDGRVRTRDPTGTTGQRTGRLPAEYGRPTPA
;
A
#
# COMPACT_ATOMS: atom_id res chain seq x y z
N MET A 1 -19.09 -7.48 -5.52
CA MET A 1 -18.13 -7.06 -4.47
C MET A 1 -17.69 -5.64 -4.79
N THR A 2 -17.93 -4.70 -3.88
CA THR A 2 -17.81 -3.24 -4.09
C THR A 2 -16.36 -2.75 -4.10
N GLY A 3 -16.06 -1.78 -4.98
CA GLY A 3 -14.71 -1.35 -5.36
C GLY A 3 -13.91 -0.49 -4.36
N GLU A 4 -14.31 -0.39 -3.09
CA GLU A 4 -13.57 0.40 -2.10
C GLU A 4 -12.29 -0.31 -1.62
N PHE A 5 -12.40 -1.61 -1.34
CA PHE A 5 -11.30 -2.42 -0.80
C PHE A 5 -10.89 -3.56 -1.73
N VAL A 6 -11.56 -3.73 -2.86
CA VAL A 6 -11.19 -4.74 -3.86
C VAL A 6 -11.04 -4.04 -5.20
N ARG A 7 -9.89 -4.23 -5.85
CA ARG A 7 -9.61 -3.65 -7.16
C ARG A 7 -9.09 -4.71 -8.10
N GLN A 8 -9.73 -4.85 -9.25
CA GLN A 8 -9.24 -5.70 -10.34
C GLN A 8 -8.43 -4.84 -11.33
N LEU A 9 -7.30 -5.38 -11.75
CA LEU A 9 -6.37 -4.80 -12.71
C LEU A 9 -6.19 -5.81 -13.85
N PRO A 10 -7.07 -5.78 -14.86
CA PRO A 10 -6.91 -6.60 -16.05
C PRO A 10 -5.82 -6.02 -16.96
N ASP A 11 -5.12 -6.89 -17.68
CA ASP A 11 -4.21 -6.56 -18.78
C ASP A 11 -3.95 -7.86 -19.60
N ASP A 12 -3.10 -7.82 -20.62
CA ASP A 12 -2.96 -8.90 -21.62
C ASP A 12 -2.55 -10.27 -21.00
N ASP A 13 -1.75 -10.26 -19.92
CA ASP A 13 -1.27 -11.47 -19.23
C ASP A 13 -2.18 -11.91 -18.05
N GLY A 14 -3.48 -11.58 -18.06
CA GLY A 14 -4.43 -12.00 -17.00
C GLY A 14 -4.90 -10.87 -16.06
N THR A 15 -5.49 -11.23 -14.91
CA THR A 15 -6.09 -10.25 -13.98
C THR A 15 -5.45 -10.32 -12.60
N VAL A 16 -5.01 -9.17 -12.08
CA VAL A 16 -4.58 -9.02 -10.68
C VAL A 16 -5.73 -8.45 -9.86
N THR A 17 -6.17 -9.18 -8.83
CA THR A 17 -7.14 -8.72 -7.83
C THR A 17 -6.40 -8.24 -6.58
N LEU A 18 -6.39 -6.93 -6.34
CA LEU A 18 -5.86 -6.33 -5.11
C LEU A 18 -6.96 -6.28 -4.03
N VAL A 19 -6.64 -6.77 -2.84
CA VAL A 19 -7.51 -6.73 -1.66
C VAL A 19 -6.86 -5.86 -0.60
N GLY A 20 -7.50 -4.74 -0.30
CA GLY A 20 -7.16 -3.81 0.77
C GLY A 20 -7.61 -4.35 2.13
N VAL A 21 -6.71 -4.32 3.12
CA VAL A 21 -7.00 -4.78 4.49
C VAL A 21 -6.58 -3.76 5.55
N VAL A 22 -7.28 -3.82 6.67
CA VAL A 22 -6.85 -3.32 7.97
C VAL A 22 -6.35 -4.54 8.74
N HIS A 23 -5.10 -4.48 9.20
CA HIS A 23 -4.47 -5.61 9.90
C HIS A 23 -5.32 -6.07 11.09
N ASP A 24 -5.50 -7.39 11.18
CA ASP A 24 -6.25 -8.11 12.22
C ASP A 24 -7.73 -7.74 12.35
N HIS A 25 -8.27 -6.91 11.46
CA HIS A 25 -9.66 -6.47 11.56
C HIS A 25 -10.62 -7.57 11.06
N PRO A 26 -11.69 -7.95 11.81
CA PRO A 26 -12.58 -9.05 11.43
C PRO A 26 -13.25 -8.86 10.05
N ALA A 27 -13.67 -7.63 9.71
CA ALA A 27 -14.20 -7.32 8.38
C ALA A 27 -13.18 -7.57 7.24
N SER A 28 -11.89 -7.29 7.49
CA SER A 28 -10.81 -7.54 6.52
C SER A 28 -10.56 -9.03 6.34
N VAL A 29 -10.50 -9.78 7.44
CA VAL A 29 -10.36 -11.24 7.43
C VAL A 29 -11.51 -11.88 6.66
N TYR A 30 -12.76 -11.48 6.96
CA TYR A 30 -13.93 -11.95 6.23
C TYR A 30 -13.84 -11.63 4.73
N ARG A 31 -13.52 -10.38 4.38
CA ARG A 31 -13.41 -9.93 2.99
C ARG A 31 -12.36 -10.72 2.22
N VAL A 32 -11.17 -10.90 2.77
CA VAL A 32 -10.08 -11.65 2.12
C VAL A 32 -10.54 -13.07 1.80
N ARG A 33 -11.10 -13.78 2.78
CA ARG A 33 -11.58 -15.15 2.58
C ARG A 33 -12.66 -15.22 1.50
N HIS A 34 -13.62 -14.30 1.54
CA HIS A 34 -14.72 -14.29 0.58
C HIS A 34 -14.27 -13.93 -0.83
N VAL A 35 -13.33 -13.00 -0.99
CA VAL A 35 -12.73 -12.65 -2.28
C VAL A 35 -11.92 -13.82 -2.84
N LEU A 36 -11.10 -14.48 -2.01
CA LEU A 36 -10.30 -15.61 -2.46
C LEU A 36 -11.16 -16.79 -2.90
N ALA A 37 -12.19 -17.14 -2.14
CA ALA A 37 -13.15 -18.17 -2.54
C ALA A 37 -13.91 -17.84 -3.85
N ALA A 38 -14.06 -16.54 -4.17
CA ALA A 38 -14.73 -16.11 -5.40
C ALA A 38 -13.78 -15.98 -6.61
N VAL A 39 -12.51 -15.68 -6.37
CA VAL A 39 -11.49 -15.47 -7.42
C VAL A 39 -10.75 -16.74 -7.77
N ASP A 40 -10.54 -17.62 -6.78
CA ASP A 40 -9.77 -18.87 -6.90
C ASP A 40 -8.41 -18.66 -7.59
N PRO A 41 -7.50 -17.90 -6.95
CA PRO A 41 -6.26 -17.48 -7.61
C PRO A 41 -5.23 -18.61 -7.66
N GLU A 42 -4.56 -18.76 -8.80
CA GLU A 42 -3.43 -19.68 -8.92
C GLU A 42 -2.24 -19.22 -8.06
N VAL A 43 -2.07 -17.89 -7.94
CA VAL A 43 -1.01 -17.25 -7.17
C VAL A 43 -1.60 -16.29 -6.14
N LEU A 44 -1.29 -16.53 -4.85
CA LEU A 44 -1.55 -15.63 -3.74
C LEU A 44 -0.29 -14.83 -3.38
N ALA A 45 -0.30 -13.54 -3.65
CA ALA A 45 0.79 -12.62 -3.31
C ALA A 45 0.48 -11.80 -2.03
N LEU A 46 1.18 -12.08 -0.94
CA LEU A 46 0.97 -11.42 0.35
C LEU A 46 1.95 -10.26 0.55
N GLU A 47 1.48 -9.14 1.12
CA GLU A 47 2.34 -8.07 1.66
C GLU A 47 3.07 -8.54 2.93
N LEU A 48 3.87 -9.60 2.77
CA LEU A 48 4.72 -10.19 3.77
C LEU A 48 6.14 -10.34 3.22
N PRO A 49 7.18 -10.22 4.08
CA PRO A 49 8.50 -10.70 3.73
C PRO A 49 8.44 -12.18 3.34
N PRO A 50 9.12 -12.62 2.26
CA PRO A 50 9.22 -14.04 1.92
C PRO A 50 9.72 -14.91 3.08
N ILE A 51 10.63 -14.37 3.89
CA ILE A 51 11.22 -15.07 5.04
C ILE A 51 10.24 -15.23 6.22
N SER A 52 9.21 -14.40 6.32
CA SER A 52 8.15 -14.53 7.34
C SER A 52 7.08 -15.53 6.93
N LEU A 53 6.93 -15.79 5.62
CA LEU A 53 5.86 -16.63 5.08
C LEU A 53 5.73 -18.01 5.74
N PRO A 54 6.82 -18.74 6.06
CA PRO A 54 6.70 -20.04 6.72
C PRO A 54 5.92 -20.00 8.04
N LEU A 55 6.07 -18.94 8.84
CA LEU A 55 5.32 -18.79 10.09
C LEU A 55 3.82 -18.63 9.84
N PHE A 56 3.45 -17.74 8.92
CA PHE A 56 2.05 -17.49 8.59
C PHE A 56 1.37 -18.70 7.94
N ALA A 57 2.13 -19.50 7.17
CA ALA A 57 1.65 -20.78 6.64
C ALA A 57 1.39 -21.80 7.76
N GLN A 58 2.23 -21.85 8.80
CA GLN A 58 2.00 -22.70 9.96
C GLN A 58 0.76 -22.28 10.76
N TYR A 59 0.55 -20.97 10.94
CA TYR A 59 -0.68 -20.46 11.56
C TYR A 59 -1.92 -20.81 10.74
N ALA A 60 -1.82 -20.80 9.41
CA ALA A 60 -2.91 -21.17 8.50
C ALA A 60 -3.25 -22.67 8.50
N ALA A 61 -2.31 -23.54 8.91
CA ALA A 61 -2.48 -25.00 8.92
C ALA A 61 -3.31 -25.53 10.11
N THR A 62 -4.24 -24.72 10.62
CA THR A 62 -5.20 -25.10 11.68
C THR A 62 -6.56 -25.42 11.09
N GLU A 63 -7.37 -26.21 11.80
CA GLU A 63 -8.77 -26.49 11.43
C GLU A 63 -9.71 -25.31 11.75
N GLU A 64 -9.32 -24.46 12.70
CA GLU A 64 -10.07 -23.27 13.08
C GLU A 64 -10.12 -22.27 11.92
N THR A 65 -11.31 -21.77 11.61
CA THR A 65 -11.54 -20.93 10.44
C THR A 65 -12.34 -19.67 10.83
N PRO A 66 -11.73 -18.46 10.84
CA PRO A 66 -10.34 -18.17 10.47
C PRO A 66 -9.32 -18.65 11.53
N PRO A 67 -8.01 -18.69 11.22
CA PRO A 67 -6.99 -19.02 12.21
C PRO A 67 -6.95 -17.98 13.33
N ALA A 68 -6.72 -18.42 14.57
CA ALA A 68 -6.57 -17.53 15.72
C ALA A 68 -5.33 -16.63 15.65
N LEU A 69 -4.29 -17.03 14.90
CA LEU A 69 -3.02 -16.31 14.75
C LEU A 69 -2.76 -15.91 13.30
N GLY A 70 -1.97 -14.86 13.12
CA GLY A 70 -1.52 -14.39 11.80
C GLY A 70 -2.55 -13.58 11.01
N GLY A 71 -3.69 -13.27 11.63
CA GLY A 71 -4.68 -12.32 11.13
C GLY A 71 -5.15 -12.62 9.71
N GLU A 72 -5.27 -11.57 8.90
CA GLU A 72 -5.72 -11.67 7.52
C GLU A 72 -4.74 -12.40 6.61
N MET A 73 -3.45 -12.44 6.94
CA MET A 73 -2.44 -13.11 6.11
C MET A 73 -2.57 -14.63 6.22
N SER A 74 -2.69 -15.15 7.44
CA SER A 74 -2.93 -16.59 7.64
C SER A 74 -4.32 -17.00 7.20
N ALA A 75 -5.34 -16.15 7.38
CA ALA A 75 -6.66 -16.37 6.82
C ALA A 75 -6.66 -16.39 5.28
N ALA A 76 -5.81 -15.57 4.64
CA ALA A 76 -5.63 -15.60 3.19
C ALA A 76 -5.03 -16.93 2.73
N ILE A 77 -3.95 -17.38 3.40
CA ILE A 77 -3.29 -18.65 3.08
C ILE A 77 -4.27 -19.82 3.24
N GLN A 78 -5.03 -19.84 4.35
CA GLN A 78 -6.00 -20.90 4.61
C GLN A 78 -7.14 -20.92 3.57
N ALA A 79 -7.56 -19.76 3.05
CA ALA A 79 -8.71 -19.66 2.15
C ALA A 79 -8.37 -19.76 0.67
N ALA A 80 -7.13 -19.49 0.25
CA ALA A 80 -6.81 -19.38 -1.16
C ALA A 80 -6.77 -20.71 -1.91
N ASP A 81 -6.54 -21.84 -1.21
CA ASP A 81 -6.20 -23.16 -1.81
C ASP A 81 -5.25 -23.04 -3.02
N ALA A 82 -4.42 -21.99 -3.02
CA ALA A 82 -3.70 -21.57 -4.19
C ALA A 82 -2.53 -22.51 -4.42
N ALA A 83 -2.24 -22.80 -5.68
CA ALA A 83 -1.08 -23.60 -6.06
C ALA A 83 0.23 -22.95 -5.58
N THR A 84 0.29 -21.62 -5.53
CA THR A 84 1.49 -20.88 -5.13
C THR A 84 1.19 -19.70 -4.22
N VAL A 85 1.78 -19.71 -3.02
CA VAL A 85 1.76 -18.57 -2.07
C VAL A 85 3.13 -17.91 -2.01
N VAL A 86 3.19 -16.58 -2.15
CA VAL A 86 4.44 -15.82 -2.17
C VAL A 86 4.35 -14.54 -1.34
N GLY A 87 5.40 -14.26 -0.57
CA GLY A 87 5.62 -12.94 0.02
C GLY A 87 6.19 -11.99 -1.04
N VAL A 88 5.64 -10.78 -1.15
CA VAL A 88 6.16 -9.75 -2.07
C VAL A 88 6.83 -8.59 -1.33
N ASP A 89 6.62 -8.47 -0.03
CA ASP A 89 7.15 -7.35 0.74
C ASP A 89 8.61 -7.55 1.16
N ARG A 90 9.24 -6.46 1.60
CA ARG A 90 10.60 -6.41 2.11
C ARG A 90 10.74 -7.13 3.45
N PRO A 91 11.95 -7.59 3.82
CA PRO A 91 13.20 -7.50 3.05
C PRO A 91 13.24 -8.43 1.84
N THR A 92 13.69 -7.89 0.69
CA THR A 92 14.06 -8.66 -0.52
C THR A 92 15.28 -8.05 -1.20
N GLY A 93 16.03 -8.84 -1.97
CA GLY A 93 17.15 -8.33 -2.76
C GLY A 93 16.73 -7.24 -3.76
N GLY A 94 15.54 -7.39 -4.35
CA GLY A 94 14.94 -6.38 -5.24
C GLY A 94 14.71 -5.04 -4.54
N PHE A 95 14.20 -5.06 -3.30
CA PHE A 95 14.02 -3.87 -2.48
C PHE A 95 15.36 -3.17 -2.19
N PHE A 96 16.36 -3.89 -1.69
CA PHE A 96 17.66 -3.29 -1.36
C PHE A 96 18.37 -2.70 -2.59
N ARG A 97 18.31 -3.37 -3.73
CA ARG A 97 18.86 -2.87 -5.01
C ARG A 97 18.19 -1.55 -5.43
N ARG A 98 16.87 -1.47 -5.32
CA ARG A 98 16.11 -0.24 -5.66
C ARG A 98 16.40 0.88 -4.68
N LEU A 99 16.40 0.57 -3.38
CA LEU A 99 16.72 1.51 -2.33
C LEU A 99 18.12 2.10 -2.52
N GLY A 100 19.14 1.26 -2.73
CA GLY A 100 20.50 1.70 -2.98
C GLY A 100 20.61 2.63 -4.19
N ARG A 101 19.91 2.31 -5.30
CA ARG A 101 19.84 3.19 -6.48
C ARG A 101 19.19 4.54 -6.17
N THR A 102 18.11 4.54 -5.39
CA THR A 102 17.45 5.79 -4.97
C THR A 102 18.38 6.63 -4.10
N LEU A 103 19.06 6.02 -3.12
CA LEU A 103 20.03 6.71 -2.26
C LEU A 103 21.21 7.29 -3.06
N LEU A 104 21.74 6.55 -4.03
CA LEU A 104 22.82 7.01 -4.91
C LEU A 104 22.40 8.19 -5.80
N ARG A 105 21.15 8.18 -6.29
CA ARG A 105 20.59 9.24 -7.14
C ARG A 105 20.24 10.50 -6.35
N GLU A 106 19.57 10.34 -5.22
CA GLU A 106 19.04 11.44 -4.44
C GLU A 106 20.04 12.04 -3.44
N ARG A 107 21.07 11.28 -3.07
CA ARG A 107 22.13 11.63 -2.12
C ARG A 107 21.58 12.35 -0.88
N PRO A 108 20.66 11.72 -0.13
CA PRO A 108 20.06 12.38 1.03
C PRO A 108 21.09 12.59 2.13
N PRO A 109 20.84 13.52 3.08
CA PRO A 109 21.70 13.72 4.24
C PRO A 109 21.92 12.42 5.02
N PHE A 110 23.09 12.28 5.65
CA PHE A 110 23.46 11.08 6.41
C PHE A 110 22.43 10.70 7.47
N GLU A 111 21.81 11.67 8.14
CA GLU A 111 20.74 11.43 9.11
C GLU A 111 19.55 10.67 8.49
N THR A 112 19.14 11.03 7.27
CA THR A 112 18.08 10.32 6.53
C THR A 112 18.48 8.87 6.25
N VAL A 113 19.74 8.64 5.87
CA VAL A 113 20.27 7.28 5.62
C VAL A 113 20.30 6.47 6.91
N ARG A 114 20.71 7.06 8.02
CA ARG A 114 20.71 6.42 9.34
C ARG A 114 19.30 6.04 9.78
N THR A 115 18.34 6.97 9.72
CA THR A 115 16.93 6.70 10.07
C THR A 115 16.38 5.54 9.24
N LEU A 116 16.65 5.54 7.94
CA LEU A 116 16.26 4.46 7.03
C LEU A 116 16.90 3.12 7.42
N GLY A 117 18.21 3.12 7.72
CA GLY A 117 18.93 1.95 8.17
C GLY A 117 18.35 1.34 9.45
N THR A 118 18.03 2.17 10.45
CA THR A 118 17.41 1.71 11.70
C THR A 118 16.04 1.07 11.47
N ARG A 119 15.20 1.65 10.61
CA ARG A 119 13.88 1.08 10.28
C ARG A 119 13.98 -0.26 9.57
N ILE A 120 14.87 -0.35 8.58
CA ILE A 120 15.13 -1.56 7.82
C ILE A 120 15.67 -2.66 8.73
N ALA A 121 16.59 -2.33 9.63
CA ALA A 121 17.10 -3.27 10.61
C ALA A 121 15.94 -3.83 11.46
N GLY A 122 15.07 -2.96 11.98
CA GLY A 122 13.87 -3.38 12.74
C GLY A 122 12.97 -4.35 11.96
N THR A 123 12.57 -4.01 10.73
CA THR A 123 11.72 -4.90 9.91
C THR A 123 12.44 -6.21 9.55
N THR A 124 13.74 -6.17 9.29
CA THR A 124 14.53 -7.38 8.96
C THR A 124 14.67 -8.27 10.18
N THR A 125 14.95 -7.71 11.36
CA THR A 125 14.99 -8.45 12.62
C THR A 125 13.66 -9.12 12.91
N HIS A 126 12.53 -8.40 12.77
CA HIS A 126 11.20 -8.98 12.96
C HIS A 126 10.97 -10.19 12.05
N ALA A 127 11.26 -10.03 10.75
CA ALA A 127 11.08 -11.08 9.78
C ALA A 127 11.98 -12.31 10.03
N LEU A 128 13.19 -12.11 10.59
CA LEU A 128 14.06 -13.18 11.06
C LEU A 128 13.54 -13.86 12.32
N VAL A 129 12.93 -13.13 13.25
CA VAL A 129 12.24 -13.70 14.42
C VAL A 129 11.10 -14.59 13.96
N CYS A 130 10.30 -14.15 12.99
CA CYS A 130 9.24 -14.99 12.41
C CYS A 130 9.80 -16.30 11.84
N LEU A 131 10.90 -16.22 11.07
CA LEU A 131 11.56 -17.41 10.51
C LEU A 131 12.07 -18.34 11.60
N ALA A 132 12.71 -17.80 12.64
CA ALA A 132 13.20 -18.58 13.77
C ALA A 132 12.05 -19.27 14.50
N ALA A 133 10.95 -18.56 14.74
CA ALA A 133 9.75 -19.11 15.35
C ALA A 133 9.13 -20.24 14.52
N ALA A 134 9.09 -20.07 13.20
CA ALA A 134 8.66 -21.14 12.29
C ALA A 134 9.59 -22.36 12.39
N GLY A 135 10.89 -22.16 12.50
CA GLY A 135 11.87 -23.23 12.71
C GLY A 135 11.66 -23.98 14.03
N VAL A 136 11.41 -23.25 15.13
CA VAL A 136 11.10 -23.85 16.44
C VAL A 136 9.80 -24.65 16.38
N ALA A 137 8.75 -24.10 15.78
CA ALA A 137 7.47 -24.79 15.63
C ALA A 137 7.51 -25.96 14.65
N ALA A 138 8.45 -25.99 13.71
CA ALA A 138 8.68 -27.17 12.86
C ALA A 138 9.48 -28.27 13.58
N ALA A 139 10.38 -27.89 14.48
CA ALA A 139 11.21 -28.82 15.26
C ALA A 139 10.54 -29.30 16.57
N THR A 140 9.46 -28.65 17.00
CA THR A 140 8.78 -28.92 18.28
C THR A 140 7.26 -28.85 18.10
N SER A 141 6.48 -29.32 19.07
CA SER A 141 5.02 -29.11 19.09
C SER A 141 4.59 -27.74 19.63
N VAL A 142 5.56 -26.84 19.92
CA VAL A 142 5.28 -25.52 20.51
C VAL A 142 5.03 -24.53 19.39
N ARG A 143 3.85 -23.89 19.43
CA ARG A 143 3.53 -22.74 18.56
C ARG A 143 3.89 -21.45 19.30
N LEU A 144 4.76 -20.66 18.70
CA LEU A 144 5.15 -19.36 19.22
C LEU A 144 4.27 -18.28 18.61
N GLU A 145 3.69 -17.44 19.45
CA GLU A 145 3.03 -16.20 19.05
C GLU A 145 4.10 -15.11 18.94
N VAL A 146 4.43 -14.71 17.70
CA VAL A 146 5.43 -13.67 17.43
C VAL A 146 4.79 -12.30 17.33
N ASP A 147 3.54 -12.24 16.86
CA ASP A 147 2.74 -11.03 16.75
C ASP A 147 1.43 -11.23 17.49
N ALA A 148 1.21 -10.42 18.53
CA ALA A 148 -0.08 -10.35 19.19
C ALA A 148 -1.08 -9.63 18.27
N PRO A 149 -2.31 -10.14 18.11
CA PRO A 149 -3.34 -9.47 17.31
C PRO A 149 -3.54 -8.03 17.75
N THR A 150 -3.65 -7.13 16.79
CA THR A 150 -4.01 -5.74 17.07
C THR A 150 -5.43 -5.72 17.68
N PRO A 151 -5.62 -5.20 18.90
CA PRO A 151 -6.94 -5.14 19.49
C PRO A 151 -7.81 -4.15 18.72
N HIS A 152 -9.03 -4.57 18.41
CA HIS A 152 -10.09 -3.73 17.84
C HIS A 152 -11.30 -3.79 18.76
N ASP A 153 -12.07 -2.71 18.81
CA ASP A 153 -13.35 -2.69 19.54
C ASP A 153 -14.42 -3.55 18.81
N ALA A 154 -14.12 -3.96 17.57
CA ALA A 154 -14.90 -4.91 16.80
C ALA A 154 -14.33 -6.34 16.91
N SER A 155 -15.21 -7.31 17.09
CA SER A 155 -14.96 -8.74 17.20
C SER A 155 -15.69 -9.55 16.13
N TRP A 156 -15.34 -10.82 15.96
CA TRP A 156 -16.02 -11.71 15.01
C TRP A 156 -17.48 -12.02 15.36
N THR A 157 -17.91 -11.77 16.60
CA THR A 157 -19.30 -11.97 17.05
C THR A 157 -20.21 -10.78 16.76
N ASP A 158 -19.65 -9.63 16.40
CA ASP A 158 -20.44 -8.44 16.05
C ASP A 158 -21.15 -8.64 14.71
N ALA A 159 -22.24 -7.89 14.49
CA ALA A 159 -22.94 -7.97 13.21
C ALA A 159 -22.01 -7.54 12.06
N PRO A 160 -22.08 -8.18 10.87
CA PRO A 160 -21.22 -7.82 9.75
C PRO A 160 -21.30 -6.34 9.34
N ALA A 161 -22.47 -5.71 9.52
CA ALA A 161 -22.66 -4.29 9.26
C ALA A 161 -21.87 -3.40 10.23
N ASP A 162 -21.80 -3.79 11.51
CA ASP A 162 -21.07 -3.07 12.55
C ASP A 162 -19.56 -3.19 12.34
N GLN A 163 -19.08 -4.40 12.03
CA GLN A 163 -17.68 -4.63 11.66
C GLN A 163 -17.28 -3.78 10.44
N ALA A 164 -18.13 -3.72 9.41
CA ALA A 164 -17.86 -2.91 8.21
C ALA A 164 -17.92 -1.39 8.49
N SER A 165 -18.76 -0.95 9.43
CA SER A 165 -18.77 0.46 9.87
C SER A 165 -17.50 0.81 10.62
N HIS A 166 -17.12 -0.02 11.61
CA HIS A 166 -15.93 0.16 12.42
C HIS A 166 -14.65 0.19 11.56
N GLU A 167 -14.54 -0.72 10.58
CA GLU A 167 -13.42 -0.72 9.64
C GLU A 167 -13.34 0.58 8.83
N ARG A 168 -14.47 1.08 8.32
CA ARG A 168 -14.51 2.34 7.56
C ARG A 168 -14.12 3.52 8.43
N GLU A 169 -14.63 3.61 9.66
CA GLU A 169 -14.25 4.65 10.62
C GLU A 169 -12.75 4.62 10.91
N GLN A 170 -12.17 3.44 11.08
CA GLN A 170 -10.73 3.28 11.29
C GLN A 170 -9.93 3.72 10.06
N VAL A 171 -10.36 3.33 8.87
CA VAL A 171 -9.74 3.74 7.60
C VAL A 171 -9.81 5.26 7.43
N ASP A 172 -10.96 5.87 7.70
CA ASP A 172 -11.16 7.31 7.59
C ASP A 172 -10.36 8.10 8.62
N ARG A 173 -10.27 7.59 9.86
CA ARG A 173 -9.40 8.14 10.91
C ARG A 173 -7.94 8.07 10.51
N CYS A 174 -7.48 6.92 10.01
CA CYS A 174 -6.11 6.75 9.52
C CYS A 174 -5.83 7.66 8.31
N ARG A 175 -6.76 7.79 7.37
CA ARG A 175 -6.64 8.68 6.21
C ARG A 175 -6.52 10.13 6.65
N SER A 176 -7.39 10.58 7.56
CA SER A 176 -7.39 11.93 8.11
C SER A 176 -6.09 12.25 8.85
N PHE A 177 -5.61 11.33 9.69
CA PHE A 177 -4.31 11.44 10.36
C PHE A 177 -3.17 11.54 9.35
N MET A 178 -3.13 10.65 8.36
CA MET A 178 -2.09 10.67 7.32
C MET A 178 -2.13 11.91 6.45
N ASP A 179 -3.29 12.52 6.21
CA ASP A 179 -3.40 13.77 5.47
C ASP A 179 -2.96 14.99 6.28
N ALA A 180 -3.30 15.04 7.57
CA ALA A 180 -2.76 16.05 8.48
C ALA A 180 -1.21 15.98 8.54
N PHE A 181 -0.65 14.78 8.69
CA PHE A 181 0.80 14.59 8.74
C PHE A 181 1.51 14.65 7.38
N ARG A 182 0.80 14.47 6.26
CA ARG A 182 1.38 14.66 4.94
C ARG A 182 1.70 16.12 4.67
N THR A 183 0.84 17.01 5.14
CA THR A 183 1.01 18.46 5.03
C THR A 183 2.08 18.95 6.01
N ALA A 184 2.23 18.29 7.17
CA ALA A 184 3.21 18.67 8.18
C ALA A 184 4.60 18.03 7.98
N SER A 185 4.74 16.70 7.89
CA SER A 185 6.03 16.06 8.24
C SER A 185 6.21 14.60 7.81
N ARG A 186 5.84 14.15 6.59
CA ARG A 186 6.38 12.83 6.18
C ARG A 186 7.90 12.98 6.02
N SER A 187 8.69 12.23 6.79
CA SER A 187 10.15 12.35 6.72
C SER A 187 10.64 11.95 5.32
N ARG A 188 11.74 12.56 4.86
CA ARG A 188 12.36 12.18 3.58
C ARG A 188 12.71 10.69 3.55
N ALA A 189 13.16 10.15 4.68
CA ALA A 189 13.43 8.72 4.85
C ALA A 189 12.19 7.87 4.52
N SER A 190 11.02 8.21 5.07
CA SER A 190 9.77 7.49 4.81
C SER A 190 9.40 7.50 3.34
N ARG A 191 9.54 8.63 2.64
CA ARG A 191 9.20 8.70 1.21
C ARG A 191 10.12 7.83 0.35
N ILE A 192 11.42 7.84 0.63
CA ILE A 192 12.41 7.03 -0.08
C ILE A 192 12.14 5.53 0.15
N GLU A 193 11.88 5.17 1.40
CA GLU A 193 11.56 3.81 1.83
C GLU A 193 10.28 3.29 1.17
N ASP A 194 9.18 4.05 1.29
CA ASP A 194 7.88 3.74 0.69
C ASP A 194 8.07 3.53 -0.81
N ALA A 195 8.64 4.51 -1.54
CA ALA A 195 8.81 4.42 -2.99
C ALA A 195 9.65 3.21 -3.44
N ALA A 196 10.72 2.87 -2.70
CA ALA A 196 11.53 1.69 -3.01
C ALA A 196 10.76 0.38 -2.76
N ARG A 197 9.97 0.34 -1.68
CA ARG A 197 9.09 -0.79 -1.32
C ARG A 197 7.99 -0.98 -2.37
N GLU A 198 7.25 0.08 -2.72
CA GLU A 198 6.19 0.04 -3.72
C GLU A 198 6.73 -0.47 -5.07
N ALA A 199 7.85 0.11 -5.52
CA ALA A 199 8.47 -0.26 -6.79
C ALA A 199 9.02 -1.70 -6.79
N SER A 200 9.43 -2.22 -5.64
CA SER A 200 9.87 -3.61 -5.50
C SER A 200 8.70 -4.57 -5.58
N MET A 201 7.60 -4.32 -4.86
CA MET A 201 6.41 -5.17 -4.91
C MET A 201 5.75 -5.15 -6.28
N ALA A 202 5.59 -3.98 -6.88
CA ALA A 202 5.06 -3.86 -8.24
C ALA A 202 5.93 -4.60 -9.28
N ALA A 203 7.25 -4.69 -9.06
CA ALA A 203 8.11 -5.50 -9.91
C ALA A 203 7.89 -6.99 -9.67
N ARG A 204 7.83 -7.43 -8.41
CA ARG A 204 7.62 -8.83 -8.08
C ARG A 204 6.27 -9.34 -8.60
N LEU A 205 5.20 -8.55 -8.49
CA LEU A 205 3.89 -8.88 -9.06
C LEU A 205 3.93 -9.02 -10.58
N ARG A 206 4.73 -8.19 -11.28
CA ARG A 206 4.93 -8.32 -12.73
C ARG A 206 5.71 -9.59 -13.10
N ASP A 207 6.75 -9.91 -12.33
CA ASP A 207 7.56 -11.11 -12.57
C ASP A 207 6.70 -12.38 -12.39
N LEU A 208 5.91 -12.45 -11.31
CA LEU A 208 4.99 -13.57 -11.03
C LEU A 208 3.95 -13.79 -12.14
N ARG A 209 3.57 -12.72 -12.82
CA ARG A 209 2.63 -12.77 -13.94
C ARG A 209 3.29 -13.28 -15.22
N GLY A 210 4.55 -12.88 -15.47
CA GLY A 210 5.32 -13.30 -16.65
C GLY A 210 5.79 -14.76 -16.58
N ASP A 211 6.02 -15.29 -15.38
CA ASP A 211 6.42 -16.69 -15.17
C ASP A 211 5.23 -17.67 -15.37
N GLY A 212 4.00 -17.17 -15.45
CA GLY A 212 2.77 -17.96 -15.67
C GLY A 212 2.34 -18.12 -17.13
N ALA A 213 3.20 -17.80 -18.10
CA ALA A 213 2.86 -17.65 -19.53
C ALA A 213 2.35 -18.91 -20.27
N ASP A 214 2.11 -20.03 -19.59
CA ASP A 214 1.57 -21.27 -20.18
C ASP A 214 0.07 -21.51 -19.91
N ALA A 215 -0.60 -20.64 -19.13
CA ALA A 215 -2.07 -20.62 -18.95
C ALA A 215 -2.51 -19.20 -18.54
N SER A 216 -3.72 -18.75 -18.88
CA SER A 216 -4.23 -17.44 -18.44
C SER A 216 -4.49 -17.43 -16.93
N PRO A 217 -3.61 -16.84 -16.08
CA PRO A 217 -3.73 -17.01 -14.64
C PRO A 217 -4.52 -15.85 -14.01
N SER A 218 -5.37 -16.18 -13.04
CA SER A 218 -5.89 -15.23 -12.07
C SER A 218 -4.90 -15.10 -10.91
N SER A 219 -4.54 -13.88 -10.51
CA SER A 219 -3.67 -13.64 -9.35
C SER A 219 -4.40 -12.76 -8.33
N ALA A 220 -4.26 -13.07 -7.04
CA ALA A 220 -4.77 -12.22 -5.96
C ALA A 220 -3.61 -11.69 -5.12
N SER A 221 -3.69 -10.44 -4.69
CA SER A 221 -2.73 -9.84 -3.76
C SER A 221 -3.42 -9.15 -2.60
N THR A 222 -3.00 -9.52 -1.38
CA THR A 222 -3.50 -8.90 -0.14
C THR A 222 -2.53 -7.82 0.30
N THR A 223 -3.05 -6.60 0.45
CA THR A 223 -2.24 -5.41 0.77
C THR A 223 -2.90 -4.55 1.85
N SER A 224 -2.11 -4.06 2.80
CA SER A 224 -2.49 -3.16 3.88
C SER A 224 -2.96 -1.80 3.36
N SER A 225 -3.98 -1.20 3.96
CA SER A 225 -4.58 0.10 3.58
C SER A 225 -3.64 1.33 3.54
N ARG A 226 -2.32 1.18 3.77
CA ARG A 226 -1.31 2.25 3.61
C ARG A 226 -1.03 2.66 2.17
N TRP A 227 -1.50 1.92 1.16
CA TRP A 227 -1.32 2.23 -0.25
C TRP A 227 -2.18 3.44 -0.66
N ARG A 228 -1.56 4.52 -1.16
CA ARG A 228 -2.28 5.62 -1.81
C ARG A 228 -1.98 5.72 -3.31
N THR A 229 -0.77 5.38 -3.73
CA THR A 229 -0.31 5.54 -5.11
C THR A 229 -0.96 4.52 -6.06
N ALA A 230 -1.09 3.27 -5.59
CA ALA A 230 -1.80 2.21 -6.32
C ALA A 230 -3.30 2.46 -6.46
N TRP A 231 -3.93 3.26 -5.58
CA TRP A 231 -5.38 3.49 -5.57
C TRP A 231 -5.80 4.74 -6.33
N THR A 232 -4.91 5.70 -6.54
CA THR A 232 -5.25 7.02 -7.11
C THR A 232 -4.69 7.27 -8.50
N THR A 233 -3.73 6.47 -8.96
CA THR A 233 -3.09 6.68 -10.27
C THR A 233 -3.55 5.59 -11.25
N PRO A 234 -4.24 5.93 -12.35
CA PRO A 234 -4.37 4.99 -13.47
C PRO A 234 -2.96 4.65 -13.99
N PRO A 235 -2.74 3.44 -14.53
CA PRO A 235 -1.46 3.08 -15.12
C PRO A 235 -1.12 4.09 -16.21
N SER A 236 -0.07 4.89 -15.98
CA SER A 236 0.47 5.77 -17.00
C SER A 236 1.18 4.90 -18.03
N ASP A 237 0.58 4.82 -19.22
CA ASP A 237 1.13 4.23 -20.43
C ASP A 237 2.55 4.80 -20.72
N PRO A 238 3.62 3.99 -20.61
CA PRO A 238 4.97 4.45 -20.87
C PRO A 238 5.31 4.57 -22.38
N ALA A 239 4.37 4.31 -23.30
CA ALA A 239 4.69 4.15 -24.73
C ALA A 239 4.28 5.31 -25.65
N ARG A 240 3.78 6.47 -25.16
CA ARG A 240 3.50 7.62 -26.03
C ARG A 240 4.50 8.76 -25.89
N PRO A 241 5.45 8.95 -26.83
CA PRO A 241 6.22 10.18 -26.90
C PRO A 241 5.25 11.35 -27.13
N ARG A 242 5.23 12.30 -26.19
CA ARG A 242 4.50 13.56 -26.31
C ARG A 242 5.00 14.30 -27.56
N ARG A 243 4.24 14.22 -28.66
CA ARG A 243 4.39 15.14 -29.79
C ARG A 243 4.15 16.56 -29.27
N ARG A 244 5.23 17.35 -29.20
CA ARG A 244 5.14 18.81 -29.08
C ARG A 244 4.40 19.34 -30.31
N ARG A 245 3.10 19.59 -30.18
CA ARG A 245 2.38 20.47 -31.10
C ARG A 245 2.70 21.90 -30.68
N GLY A 246 3.43 22.61 -31.54
CA GLY A 246 3.60 24.06 -31.39
C GLY A 246 2.23 24.72 -31.42
N TYR A 247 1.91 25.44 -30.35
CA TYR A 247 0.75 26.31 -30.31
C TYR A 247 1.26 27.69 -30.74
N ASP A 248 0.92 28.06 -31.96
CA ASP A 248 1.02 29.43 -32.47
C ASP A 248 -0.16 30.24 -31.91
N GLY A 249 0.10 31.52 -31.65
CA GLY A 249 -0.69 32.37 -30.80
C GLY A 249 -2.06 32.76 -31.37
N ARG A 250 -2.96 33.07 -30.43
CA ARG A 250 -3.73 34.33 -30.36
C ARG A 250 -4.73 34.22 -29.21
N VAL A 251 -4.42 34.89 -28.11
CA VAL A 251 -5.38 35.11 -27.02
C VAL A 251 -6.32 36.24 -27.46
N ARG A 252 -7.57 35.90 -27.76
CA ARG A 252 -8.69 36.86 -27.73
C ARG A 252 -9.33 36.75 -26.35
N THR A 253 -9.06 37.69 -25.47
CA THR A 253 -9.87 37.90 -24.27
C THR A 253 -11.17 38.60 -24.69
N ARG A 254 -12.29 37.96 -24.38
CA ARG A 254 -13.63 38.55 -24.48
C ARG A 254 -13.95 39.09 -23.09
N ASP A 255 -14.03 40.40 -22.97
CA ASP A 255 -14.45 41.09 -21.75
C ASP A 255 -15.98 40.99 -21.61
N PRO A 256 -16.53 40.50 -20.48
CA PRO A 256 -17.96 40.32 -20.30
C PRO A 256 -18.61 41.50 -19.56
N THR A 257 -18.25 42.75 -19.83
CA THR A 257 -19.04 43.90 -19.35
C THR A 257 -18.99 45.05 -20.34
N GLY A 258 -20.04 45.22 -21.13
CA GLY A 258 -20.19 46.38 -22.00
C GLY A 258 -20.46 47.63 -21.17
N THR A 259 -19.45 48.45 -20.92
CA THR A 259 -19.63 49.89 -20.68
C THR A 259 -18.33 50.64 -20.96
N THR A 260 -18.35 51.47 -22.00
CA THR A 260 -17.27 52.39 -22.35
C THR A 260 -17.37 53.62 -21.44
N GLY A 261 -16.39 53.82 -20.56
CA GLY A 261 -16.30 55.01 -19.71
C GLY A 261 -14.85 55.42 -19.52
N GLN A 262 -14.39 56.39 -20.31
CA GLN A 262 -13.12 57.07 -20.10
C GLN A 262 -13.18 57.92 -18.83
N ARG A 263 -12.25 57.72 -17.89
CA ARG A 263 -11.87 58.75 -16.92
C ARG A 263 -10.38 58.66 -16.59
N THR A 264 -9.68 59.70 -17.01
CA THR A 264 -8.31 60.06 -16.67
C THR A 264 -8.23 60.59 -15.23
N GLY A 265 -7.21 60.17 -14.48
CA GLY A 265 -6.87 60.77 -13.18
C GLY A 265 -5.54 60.23 -12.65
N ARG A 266 -4.56 61.13 -12.49
CA ARG A 266 -3.16 60.89 -12.09
C ARG A 266 -3.00 61.30 -10.61
N LEU A 267 -2.46 60.39 -9.79
CA LEU A 267 -1.58 60.45 -8.57
C LEU A 267 -1.59 61.72 -7.63
N PRO A 268 -1.09 61.71 -6.36
CA PRO A 268 -0.21 60.73 -5.66
C PRO A 268 -0.47 60.53 -4.12
N ALA A 269 0.43 59.73 -3.50
CA ALA A 269 1.12 59.95 -2.20
C ALA A 269 0.42 59.88 -0.82
N GLU A 270 1.00 58.98 0.00
CA GLU A 270 1.51 59.21 1.37
C GLU A 270 0.64 59.07 2.64
N TYR A 271 1.38 58.69 3.71
CA TYR A 271 1.10 58.65 5.16
C TYR A 271 0.14 57.55 5.67
N GLY A 272 0.44 56.82 6.75
CA GLY A 272 1.53 56.86 7.71
C GLY A 272 1.26 55.82 8.82
N ARG A 273 2.32 55.22 9.37
CA ARG A 273 2.26 54.52 10.67
C ARG A 273 2.33 55.55 11.80
N PRO A 274 1.81 55.22 12.98
CA PRO A 274 2.71 55.19 14.14
C PRO A 274 2.58 53.96 15.05
N THR A 275 3.64 53.87 15.85
CA THR A 275 4.17 52.89 16.81
C THR A 275 3.35 52.66 18.10
N PRO A 276 3.73 51.68 18.94
CA PRO A 276 2.91 51.08 19.99
C PRO A 276 3.10 51.74 21.37
N ALA A 277 2.27 51.29 22.32
CA ALA A 277 2.51 51.36 23.77
C ALA A 277 2.92 49.98 24.31
#